data_AF-A0A914JXT3-F1
#
_entry.id   AF-A0A914JXT3-F1
#
_cell.length_a   1.000
_cell.length_b   1.000
_cell.length_c   1.000
_cell.angle_alpha   90.00
_cell.angle_beta   90.00
_cell.angle_gamma   90.00
#
_symmetry.space_group_name_H-M   'P 1'
#
loop_
_entity.id
_entity.type
_entity.pdbx_description
1 polymer ?
#
loop_
_entity_poly.entity_id
_entity_poly.type
_entity_poly.pdbx_seq_one_letter_code
_entity_poly.pdbx_strand_id
1 'polypeptide(L)'
;MDVLNCEICEVNGRRYRRNVPLMIERNPNLKGAFDLPDLEEDEYDSDCDYEKAPDTVDEEADAIKDEINGQANGSPDVEVEPVVEAKVDHYSVQYDSKKRAYHTEIMVPNELLGILIGFKGTNKKKIEDTTGAKIIIPKRDETGPVVVSSPDKEAVERCYDNIEMIIISNRKKVNFTHFVFVPVDDPKIMEEHEKLIEKIRSSSKVDESCKDPVLFNASNRLHLTIAPLWLFSASDIEKAKNALSAAVSEFKKQNKGPVEIAVKGLSHFGDEDLDHVRVIYGKVESKKLQQLANLITKAMVKSGQGETPRGDAVKLHMTVLKTRNLPTEEKAERKYIDATGLLKEFGNFDYGKTFVDKIQISEMSSFDVNTVAYHSNFQKFRVFCASKCSTCNSEGTFERHYTDIGLTLCLGLCGILCIGPCLAFILRKKRCSVCYKNEFLKNAPTLREHQCFVNDRSSIPPPLSIIIENIKAEQPVKV
;
A
#
# COMPACT_ATOMS: atom_id res chain seq x y z
N MET A 1 19.49 41.49 -8.86
CA MET A 1 18.25 41.32 -8.07
C MET A 1 17.65 40.01 -8.52
N ASP A 2 18.10 38.92 -7.90
CA ASP A 2 17.66 37.58 -8.27
C ASP A 2 16.24 37.37 -7.78
N VAL A 3 15.38 37.00 -8.71
CA VAL A 3 13.98 36.65 -8.46
C VAL A 3 14.00 35.33 -7.71
N LEU A 4 13.86 35.39 -6.38
CA LEU A 4 13.60 34.21 -5.55
C LEU A 4 12.41 33.45 -6.14
N ASN A 5 12.66 32.23 -6.65
CA ASN A 5 11.60 31.30 -7.04
C ASN A 5 10.74 31.06 -5.80
N CYS A 6 9.57 31.69 -5.76
CA CYS A 6 8.65 31.66 -4.65
C CYS A 6 7.54 30.66 -5.01
N GLU A 7 7.54 29.50 -4.38
CA GLU A 7 6.40 28.58 -4.48
C GLU A 7 5.26 29.10 -3.61
N ILE A 8 4.06 29.13 -4.19
CA ILE A 8 2.83 29.45 -3.47
C ILE A 8 2.23 28.14 -2.99
N CYS A 9 2.18 27.93 -1.67
CA CYS A 9 1.51 26.77 -1.07
C CYS A 9 0.15 27.21 -0.54
N GLU A 10 -0.90 26.43 -0.80
CA GLU A 10 -2.23 26.69 -0.25
C GLU A 10 -2.52 25.72 0.90
N VAL A 11 -2.81 26.26 2.08
CA VAL A 11 -3.21 25.49 3.27
C VAL A 11 -4.52 26.06 3.79
N ASN A 12 -5.56 25.22 3.88
CA ASN A 12 -6.90 25.60 4.37
C ASN A 12 -7.52 26.84 3.68
N GLY A 13 -7.31 27.00 2.37
CA GLY A 13 -7.81 28.16 1.61
C GLY A 13 -6.99 29.45 1.79
N ARG A 14 -5.85 29.38 2.49
CA ARG A 14 -4.91 30.49 2.67
C ARG A 14 -3.64 30.22 1.85
N ARG A 15 -3.20 31.21 1.07
CA ARG A 15 -1.98 31.13 0.25
C ARG A 15 -0.77 31.62 1.04
N TYR A 16 0.22 30.77 1.18
CA TYR A 16 1.50 31.03 1.82
C TYR A 16 2.59 31.18 0.74
N ARG A 17 3.43 32.20 0.87
CA ARG A 17 4.62 32.39 0.01
C ARG A 17 5.82 31.74 0.68
N ARG A 18 6.40 30.74 0.03
CA ARG A 18 7.60 30.05 0.50
C ARG A 18 8.82 30.57 -0.25
N ASN A 19 9.85 30.97 0.48
CA ASN A 19 11.19 31.10 -0.08
C ASN A 19 11.81 29.71 -0.12
N VAL A 20 12.04 29.17 -1.31
CA VAL A 20 12.77 27.91 -1.47
C VAL A 20 14.25 28.23 -1.28
N PRO A 21 14.97 27.63 -0.31
CA PRO A 21 16.43 27.70 -0.32
C PRO A 21 16.92 27.14 -1.65
N LEU A 22 17.87 27.81 -2.31
CA LEU A 22 18.55 27.26 -3.49
C LEU A 22 19.00 25.84 -3.15
N MET A 23 18.38 24.85 -3.80
CA MET A 23 18.87 23.48 -3.77
C MET A 23 20.30 23.54 -4.31
N ILE A 24 21.30 23.26 -3.46
CA ILE A 24 22.58 22.79 -3.98
C ILE A 24 22.22 21.53 -4.75
N GLU A 25 22.33 21.58 -6.07
CA GLU A 25 22.12 20.42 -6.93
C GLU A 25 22.92 19.27 -6.34
N ARG A 26 22.23 18.16 -6.04
CA ARG A 26 22.90 16.90 -5.75
C ARG A 26 23.83 16.65 -6.92
N ASN A 27 25.13 16.55 -6.64
CA ASN A 27 26.18 16.34 -7.61
C ASN A 27 25.75 15.22 -8.59
N PRO A 28 25.58 15.52 -9.90
CA PRO A 28 25.10 14.55 -10.88
C PRO A 28 26.06 13.37 -11.09
N ASN A 29 27.23 13.39 -10.45
CA ASN A 29 28.23 12.31 -10.48
C ASN A 29 28.14 11.32 -9.31
N LEU A 30 27.21 11.46 -8.36
CA LEU A 30 26.87 10.40 -7.40
C LEU A 30 25.82 9.46 -8.00
N LYS A 31 26.27 8.66 -8.97
CA LYS A 31 25.51 7.51 -9.50
C LYS A 31 25.61 6.35 -8.51
N GLY A 32 24.67 6.30 -7.57
CA GLY A 32 24.36 5.08 -6.81
C GLY A 32 22.93 4.68 -7.13
N ALA A 33 22.76 3.56 -7.83
CA ALA A 33 21.45 3.05 -8.22
C ALA A 33 20.62 2.69 -6.97
N PHE A 34 19.47 3.35 -6.78
CA PHE A 34 18.45 2.87 -5.84
C PHE A 34 17.14 2.74 -6.60
N ASP A 35 17.05 1.68 -7.39
CA ASP A 35 15.75 1.11 -7.78
C ASP A 35 15.12 0.55 -6.50
N LEU A 36 13.91 1.02 -6.14
CA LEU A 36 13.24 0.73 -4.87
C LEU A 36 13.26 -0.77 -4.51
N PRO A 37 14.15 -1.22 -3.61
CA PRO A 37 14.08 -2.55 -3.03
C PRO A 37 13.07 -2.47 -1.89
N ASP A 38 11.93 -3.17 -2.02
CA ASP A 38 10.81 -3.24 -1.06
C ASP A 38 11.05 -2.52 0.28
N LEU A 39 10.61 -1.27 0.29
CA LEU A 39 10.77 -0.28 1.34
C LEU A 39 10.13 -0.79 2.64
N GLU A 40 10.97 -1.16 3.58
CA GLU A 40 10.66 -1.11 5.01
C GLU A 40 11.89 -0.51 5.71
N GLU A 41 11.64 0.44 6.61
CA GLU A 41 12.53 1.12 7.57
C GLU A 41 14.04 1.24 7.22
N ASP A 42 14.43 2.16 6.35
CA ASP A 42 15.82 2.66 6.43
C ASP A 42 16.00 3.31 7.82
N GLU A 43 16.63 2.58 8.75
CA GLU A 43 17.39 3.20 9.83
C GLU A 43 18.53 3.92 9.11
N TYR A 44 18.37 5.23 8.98
CA TYR A 44 19.51 6.11 8.80
C TYR A 44 20.46 5.81 9.96
N ASP A 45 21.62 5.23 9.66
CA ASP A 45 22.76 5.22 10.57
C ASP A 45 22.91 6.66 11.09
N SER A 46 22.69 6.83 12.39
CA SER A 46 22.76 8.11 13.10
C SER A 46 24.20 8.59 13.27
N ASP A 47 25.08 8.28 12.32
CA ASP A 47 26.45 8.76 12.25
C ASP A 47 26.55 9.73 11.06
N CYS A 48 25.72 10.77 11.08
CA CYS A 48 26.10 12.02 10.43
C CYS A 48 26.82 12.85 11.49
N ASP A 49 28.13 12.65 11.56
CA ASP A 49 29.02 13.64 12.15
C ASP A 49 28.68 15.00 11.57
N TYR A 50 28.14 15.86 12.42
CA TYR A 50 28.01 17.29 12.18
C TYR A 50 29.45 17.84 12.19
N GLU A 51 30.21 17.59 11.13
CA GLU A 51 31.43 18.35 10.91
C GLU A 51 31.02 19.81 10.72
N LYS A 52 31.47 20.62 11.69
CA LYS A 52 31.29 22.07 11.76
C LYS A 52 31.46 22.70 10.37
N ALA A 53 30.41 23.38 9.91
CA ALA A 53 30.61 24.44 8.93
C ALA A 53 31.57 25.48 9.56
N PRO A 54 32.68 25.84 8.88
CA PRO A 54 33.55 26.90 9.37
C PRO A 54 32.85 28.25 9.21
N ASP A 55 32.79 28.99 10.31
CA ASP A 55 32.45 30.41 10.32
C ASP A 55 33.51 31.18 9.52
N THR A 56 33.16 31.73 8.35
CA THR A 56 33.77 32.96 7.83
C THR A 56 32.80 33.68 6.91
N VAL A 57 32.66 34.97 7.18
CA VAL A 57 31.92 35.98 6.42
C VAL A 57 32.92 36.64 5.47
N ASP A 58 32.43 37.08 4.32
CA ASP A 58 33.03 38.02 3.37
C ASP A 58 34.28 37.54 2.59
N GLU A 59 34.11 37.30 1.28
CA GLU A 59 34.80 38.00 0.18
C GLU A 59 34.45 37.34 -1.17
N GLU A 60 34.59 38.11 -2.26
CA GLU A 60 34.35 37.73 -3.66
C GLU A 60 32.91 37.87 -4.18
N ALA A 61 32.44 39.12 -4.10
CA ALA A 61 31.83 39.74 -5.28
C ALA A 61 32.90 39.87 -6.40
N ASP A 62 32.42 39.90 -7.65
CA ASP A 62 33.16 40.19 -8.89
C ASP A 62 33.72 39.01 -9.70
N ALA A 63 32.84 38.36 -10.47
CA ALA A 63 33.01 38.00 -11.89
C ALA A 63 31.76 37.16 -12.27
N ILE A 64 30.86 37.56 -13.17
CA ILE A 64 31.03 37.60 -14.62
C ILE A 64 29.85 38.43 -15.15
N LYS A 65 30.14 39.51 -15.88
CA LYS A 65 29.23 40.16 -16.83
C LYS A 65 29.59 39.67 -18.23
N ASP A 66 28.61 39.81 -19.14
CA ASP A 66 28.66 39.57 -20.59
C ASP A 66 28.49 38.07 -20.93
N GLU A 67 27.55 37.57 -21.73
CA GLU A 67 26.68 38.08 -22.80
C GLU A 67 25.36 37.26 -22.70
N ILE A 68 24.15 37.76 -22.98
CA ILE A 68 23.57 37.84 -24.33
C ILE A 68 22.30 38.68 -24.23
N ASN A 69 22.26 39.75 -25.03
CA ASN A 69 21.06 40.53 -25.32
C ASN A 69 20.43 39.96 -26.61
N GLY A 70 19.14 39.64 -26.60
CA GLY A 70 18.46 39.12 -27.79
C GLY A 70 16.97 38.84 -27.61
N GLN A 71 16.16 39.84 -27.97
CA GLN A 71 14.75 39.76 -28.39
C GLN A 71 13.66 39.60 -27.32
N ALA A 72 13.13 40.77 -26.94
CA ALA A 72 11.72 40.95 -26.64
C ALA A 72 10.87 40.53 -27.85
N ASN A 73 9.82 39.74 -27.61
CA ASN A 73 8.60 39.71 -28.42
C ASN A 73 7.46 38.98 -27.67
N GLY A 74 6.36 39.69 -27.47
CA GLY A 74 4.99 39.15 -27.49
C GLY A 74 4.52 38.30 -26.31
N SER A 75 3.84 38.94 -25.36
CA SER A 75 2.80 38.26 -24.56
C SER A 75 1.61 37.87 -25.46
N PRO A 76 1.03 36.69 -25.22
CA PRO A 76 -0.42 36.58 -25.29
C PRO A 76 -0.98 36.03 -23.97
N ASP A 77 -2.06 36.66 -23.54
CA ASP A 77 -2.88 36.32 -22.38
C ASP A 77 -3.27 34.83 -22.41
N VAL A 78 -2.94 34.10 -21.35
CA VAL A 78 -3.49 32.77 -21.09
C VAL A 78 -4.71 32.94 -20.20
N GLU A 79 -5.88 32.71 -20.78
CA GLU A 79 -7.16 32.57 -20.09
C GLU A 79 -7.05 31.44 -19.05
N VAL A 80 -7.27 31.80 -17.78
CA VAL A 80 -7.30 30.86 -16.65
C VAL A 80 -8.69 30.23 -16.60
N GLU A 81 -8.80 28.96 -16.99
CA GLU A 81 -10.03 28.19 -16.76
C GLU A 81 -10.27 27.95 -15.25
N PRO A 82 -11.53 27.95 -14.78
CA PRO A 82 -11.85 27.95 -13.37
C PRO A 82 -11.56 26.59 -12.74
N VAL A 83 -10.66 26.58 -11.76
CA VAL A 83 -10.38 25.41 -10.91
C VAL A 83 -11.60 25.14 -10.04
N VAL A 84 -12.18 23.96 -10.25
CA VAL A 84 -13.30 23.41 -9.50
C VAL A 84 -12.94 23.31 -8.01
N GLU A 85 -13.71 24.01 -7.17
CA GLU A 85 -13.55 24.03 -5.70
C GLU A 85 -13.64 22.61 -5.12
N ALA A 86 -12.49 22.06 -4.71
CA ALA A 86 -12.44 20.85 -3.91
C ALA A 86 -12.78 21.20 -2.46
N LYS A 87 -13.78 20.52 -1.90
CA LYS A 87 -14.24 20.68 -0.50
C LYS A 87 -13.07 20.56 0.48
N VAL A 88 -12.85 21.62 1.26
CA VAL A 88 -11.82 21.77 2.29
C VAL A 88 -12.20 20.96 3.53
N ASP A 89 -11.32 20.08 4.01
CA ASP A 89 -11.44 19.44 5.34
C ASP A 89 -11.25 20.53 6.40
N HIS A 90 -12.33 21.13 6.89
CA HIS A 90 -12.27 22.20 7.89
C HIS A 90 -11.93 21.61 9.27
N TYR A 91 -10.75 21.92 9.82
CA TYR A 91 -10.44 21.58 11.20
C TYR A 91 -11.38 22.35 12.14
N SER A 92 -11.89 21.68 13.17
CA SER A 92 -12.81 22.31 14.13
C SER A 92 -12.03 22.77 15.37
N VAL A 93 -12.15 24.06 15.70
CA VAL A 93 -11.67 24.61 16.97
C VAL A 93 -12.84 24.58 17.96
N GLN A 94 -12.66 23.87 19.07
CA GLN A 94 -13.68 23.69 20.09
C GLN A 94 -13.35 24.52 21.33
N TYR A 95 -14.36 25.10 21.98
CA TYR A 95 -14.19 25.85 23.23
C TYR A 95 -14.51 24.97 24.43
N ASP A 96 -13.53 24.79 25.33
CA ASP A 96 -13.72 24.10 26.60
C ASP A 96 -14.10 25.13 27.69
N SER A 97 -15.38 25.13 28.09
CA SER A 97 -15.91 26.04 29.09
C SER A 97 -15.33 25.84 30.49
N LYS A 98 -14.82 24.63 30.81
CA LYS A 98 -14.20 24.32 32.11
C LYS A 98 -12.78 24.88 32.18
N LYS A 99 -12.02 24.78 31.08
CA LYS A 99 -10.64 25.28 30.98
C LYS A 99 -10.54 26.73 30.52
N ARG A 100 -11.67 27.34 30.10
CA ARG A 100 -11.76 28.69 29.53
C ARG A 100 -10.77 28.89 28.38
N ALA A 101 -10.65 27.87 27.52
CA ALA A 101 -9.68 27.84 26.43
C ALA A 101 -10.26 27.18 25.19
N TYR A 102 -9.84 27.64 24.03
CA TYR A 102 -10.02 26.96 22.76
C TYR A 102 -9.01 25.83 22.63
N HIS A 103 -9.39 24.75 21.96
CA HIS A 103 -8.49 23.66 21.63
C HIS A 103 -8.85 23.01 20.29
N THR A 104 -7.87 22.32 19.72
CA THR A 104 -8.05 21.46 18.55
C THR A 104 -7.10 20.27 18.64
N GLU A 105 -7.47 19.20 17.94
CA GLU A 105 -6.74 17.93 17.91
C GLU A 105 -6.17 17.71 16.51
N ILE A 106 -4.88 17.40 16.46
CA ILE A 106 -4.14 17.20 15.21
C ILE A 106 -3.57 15.80 15.22
N MET A 107 -3.92 15.01 14.21
CA MET A 107 -3.29 13.71 13.99
C MET A 107 -1.92 13.93 13.35
N VAL A 108 -0.86 13.75 14.14
CA VAL A 108 0.51 13.85 13.67
C VAL A 108 1.13 12.45 13.64
N PRO A 109 1.66 11.99 12.50
CA PRO A 109 2.37 10.72 12.40
C PRO A 109 3.53 10.64 13.38
N ASN A 110 3.74 9.46 13.96
CA ASN A 110 4.82 9.24 14.92
C ASN A 110 6.19 9.58 14.32
N GLU A 111 6.38 9.31 13.03
CA GLU A 111 7.59 9.61 12.26
C GLU A 111 7.86 11.12 12.18
N LEU A 112 6.81 11.94 12.22
CA LEU A 112 6.89 13.41 12.15
C LEU A 112 6.90 14.07 13.53
N LEU A 113 6.55 13.35 14.60
CA LEU A 113 6.61 13.88 15.97
C LEU A 113 8.03 14.32 16.34
N GLY A 114 9.05 13.55 15.96
CA GLY A 114 10.45 13.92 16.20
C GLY A 114 10.83 15.26 15.56
N ILE A 115 10.37 15.50 14.33
CA ILE A 115 10.62 16.74 13.58
C ILE A 115 9.81 17.92 14.17
N LEU A 116 8.56 17.66 14.58
CA LEU A 116 7.72 18.66 15.25
C LEU A 116 8.33 19.11 16.59
N ILE A 117 8.85 18.18 17.38
CA ILE A 117 9.52 18.47 18.66
C ILE A 117 10.84 19.22 18.39
N GLY A 118 11.65 18.73 17.45
CA GLY A 118 12.99 19.22 17.17
C GLY A 118 14.01 18.86 18.25
N PHE A 119 15.29 19.11 17.98
CA PHE A 119 16.36 18.83 18.94
C PHE A 119 16.09 19.52 20.28
N LYS A 120 16.03 18.74 21.37
CA LYS A 120 15.69 19.21 22.73
C LYS A 120 14.38 20.03 22.83
N GLY A 121 13.41 19.81 21.93
CA GLY A 121 12.12 20.52 21.96
C GLY A 121 12.18 21.95 21.41
N THR A 122 13.27 22.34 20.74
CA THR A 122 13.46 23.70 20.22
C THR A 122 12.39 24.13 19.23
N ASN A 123 11.96 23.23 18.33
CA ASN A 123 10.98 23.56 17.31
C ASN A 123 9.58 23.73 17.92
N LYS A 124 9.16 22.79 18.78
CA LYS A 124 7.93 22.92 19.58
C LYS A 124 7.89 24.24 20.34
N LYS A 125 8.95 24.56 21.09
CA LYS A 125 9.02 25.79 21.89
C LYS A 125 8.93 27.03 21.03
N LYS A 126 9.62 27.05 19.88
CA LYS A 126 9.55 28.16 18.93
C LYS A 126 8.12 28.42 18.43
N ILE A 127 7.36 27.37 18.13
CA ILE A 127 5.97 27.49 17.69
C ILE A 127 5.09 28.02 18.82
N GLU A 128 5.23 27.48 20.03
CA GLU A 128 4.51 27.94 21.22
C GLU A 128 4.80 29.42 21.52
N ASP A 129 6.07 29.83 21.48
CA ASP A 129 6.52 31.21 21.73
C ASP A 129 5.99 32.19 20.66
N THR A 130 5.94 31.75 19.40
CA THR A 130 5.49 32.60 18.27
C THR A 130 3.96 32.76 18.23
N THR A 131 3.23 31.71 18.59
CA THR A 131 1.76 31.67 18.44
C THR A 131 1.01 32.00 19.73
N GLY A 132 1.66 31.84 20.89
CA GLY A 132 1.02 31.94 22.20
C GLY A 132 0.09 30.78 22.53
N ALA A 133 0.08 29.72 21.72
CA ALA A 133 -0.66 28.49 21.99
C ALA A 133 0.23 27.45 22.68
N LYS A 134 -0.39 26.53 23.42
CA LYS A 134 0.29 25.41 24.07
C LYS A 134 0.07 24.13 23.28
N ILE A 135 1.15 23.41 23.00
CA ILE A 135 1.15 22.13 22.28
C ILE A 135 1.39 21.01 23.28
N ILE A 136 0.44 20.07 23.34
CA ILE A 136 0.53 18.84 24.14
C ILE A 136 0.69 17.67 23.18
N ILE A 137 1.84 17.02 23.25
CA ILE A 137 2.17 15.85 22.44
C ILE A 137 1.96 14.60 23.30
N PRO A 138 1.32 13.54 22.78
CA PRO A 138 1.19 12.28 23.52
C PRO A 138 2.57 11.71 23.88
N LYS A 139 2.61 10.88 24.93
CA LYS A 139 3.85 10.18 25.30
C LYS A 139 4.22 9.16 24.23
N ARG A 140 5.51 8.76 24.18
CA ARG A 140 6.03 7.83 23.17
C ARG A 140 5.29 6.49 23.09
N ASP A 141 4.69 6.05 24.19
CA ASP A 141 3.98 4.77 24.28
C ASP A 141 2.45 4.91 24.15
N GLU A 142 1.95 6.14 23.94
CA GLU A 142 0.52 6.45 23.81
C GLU A 142 0.21 6.89 22.38
N THR A 143 -0.65 6.15 21.68
CA THR A 143 -1.23 6.61 20.42
C THR A 143 -2.33 7.62 20.70
N GLY A 144 -2.11 8.88 20.32
CA GLY A 144 -3.08 9.95 20.55
C GLY A 144 -2.86 11.17 19.66
N PRO A 145 -3.84 12.09 19.57
CA PRO A 145 -3.68 13.33 18.83
C PRO A 145 -2.75 14.30 19.57
N VAL A 146 -2.07 15.15 18.81
CA VAL A 146 -1.43 16.35 19.35
C VAL A 146 -2.52 17.38 19.64
N VAL A 147 -2.61 17.83 20.88
CA VAL A 147 -3.63 18.80 21.32
C VAL A 147 -3.01 20.18 21.38
N VAL A 148 -3.60 21.12 20.64
CA VAL A 148 -3.24 22.54 20.71
C VAL A 148 -4.30 23.27 21.52
N SER A 149 -3.92 24.14 22.45
CA SER A 149 -4.86 24.91 23.27
C SER A 149 -4.39 26.33 23.57
N SER A 150 -5.32 27.29 23.62
CA SER A 150 -5.06 28.69 24.00
C SER A 150 -6.36 29.40 24.41
N PRO A 151 -6.33 30.43 25.28
CA PRO A 151 -7.49 31.30 25.53
C PRO A 151 -7.95 32.06 24.28
N ASP A 152 -7.05 32.30 23.32
CA ASP A 152 -7.33 32.97 22.06
C ASP A 152 -7.54 31.95 20.93
N LYS A 153 -8.64 32.11 20.17
CA LYS A 153 -8.97 31.23 19.05
C LYS A 153 -7.97 31.39 17.90
N GLU A 154 -7.53 32.61 17.62
CA GLU A 154 -6.60 32.88 16.50
C GLU A 154 -5.21 32.30 16.78
N ALA A 155 -4.78 32.27 18.04
CA ALA A 155 -3.56 31.58 18.46
C ALA A 155 -3.62 30.07 18.16
N VAL A 156 -4.76 29.41 18.43
CA VAL A 156 -4.95 27.98 18.10
C VAL A 156 -4.91 27.75 16.59
N GLU A 157 -5.61 28.59 15.81
CA GLU A 157 -5.62 28.49 14.34
C GLU A 157 -4.21 28.68 13.74
N ARG A 158 -3.46 29.69 14.17
CA ARG A 158 -2.08 29.91 13.69
C ARG A 158 -1.14 28.78 14.08
N CYS A 159 -1.28 28.24 15.30
CA CYS A 159 -0.48 27.10 15.73
C CYS A 159 -0.80 25.83 14.93
N TYR A 160 -2.08 25.61 14.62
CA TYR A 160 -2.51 24.53 13.73
C TYR A 160 -1.84 24.67 12.35
N ASP A 161 -1.94 25.84 11.72
CA ASP A 161 -1.35 26.12 10.41
C ASP A 161 0.18 25.87 10.42
N ASN A 162 0.89 26.25 11.49
CA ASN A 162 2.34 25.99 11.62
C ASN A 162 2.67 24.50 11.71
N ILE A 163 1.90 23.73 12.48
CA ILE A 163 2.10 22.28 12.61
C ILE A 163 1.80 21.59 11.28
N GLU A 164 0.72 21.96 10.61
CA GLU A 164 0.36 21.40 9.31
C GLU A 164 1.41 21.70 8.24
N MET A 165 1.96 22.93 8.22
CA MET A 165 3.07 23.28 7.33
C MET A 165 4.32 22.43 7.57
N ILE A 166 4.62 22.08 8.82
CA ILE A 166 5.72 21.17 9.16
C ILE A 166 5.44 19.77 8.61
N ILE A 167 4.21 19.26 8.79
CA ILE A 167 3.81 17.96 8.27
C ILE A 167 3.95 17.93 6.76
N ILE A 168 3.38 18.90 6.04
CA ILE A 168 3.44 18.98 4.58
C ILE A 168 4.89 19.08 4.09
N SER A 169 5.69 19.94 4.72
CA SER A 169 7.08 20.20 4.29
C SER A 169 8.03 19.03 4.55
N ASN A 170 7.68 18.13 5.47
CA ASN A 170 8.52 16.99 5.85
C ASN A 170 7.89 15.63 5.51
N ARG A 171 6.68 15.60 4.93
CA ARG A 171 5.99 14.40 4.46
C ARG A 171 6.86 13.52 3.57
N LYS A 172 7.59 14.14 2.64
CA LYS A 172 8.50 13.42 1.71
C LYS A 172 9.85 13.04 2.32
N LYS A 173 10.15 13.49 3.54
CA LYS A 173 11.42 13.20 4.23
C LYS A 173 11.29 12.02 5.18
N VAL A 174 10.08 11.63 5.52
CA VAL A 174 9.82 10.44 6.33
C VAL A 174 9.65 9.21 5.45
N ASN A 175 9.91 8.06 6.03
CA ASN A 175 9.71 6.77 5.39
C ASN A 175 8.25 6.60 4.96
N PHE A 176 8.04 5.80 3.93
CA PHE A 176 6.70 5.40 3.52
C PHE A 176 6.04 4.59 4.63
N THR A 177 4.72 4.71 4.74
CA THR A 177 3.94 3.99 5.75
C THR A 177 3.15 2.85 5.11
N HIS A 178 2.70 3.04 3.87
CA HIS A 178 1.85 2.11 3.15
C HIS A 178 2.37 1.90 1.74
N PHE A 179 1.82 0.91 1.07
CA PHE A 179 2.11 0.64 -0.34
C PHE A 179 0.92 -0.02 -1.01
N VAL A 180 0.78 0.23 -2.31
CA VAL A 180 -0.13 -0.50 -3.19
C VAL A 180 0.61 -1.70 -3.75
N PHE A 181 0.00 -2.87 -3.68
CA PHE A 181 0.61 -4.10 -4.16
C PHE A 181 -0.38 -5.06 -4.82
N VAL A 182 0.18 -5.98 -5.60
CA VAL A 182 -0.49 -7.16 -6.15
C VAL A 182 0.03 -8.39 -5.42
N PRO A 183 -0.80 -9.11 -4.65
CA PRO A 183 -0.44 -10.40 -4.08
C PRO A 183 -0.16 -11.42 -5.18
N VAL A 184 0.88 -12.24 -4.99
CA VAL A 184 1.24 -13.37 -5.85
C VAL A 184 1.13 -14.65 -5.01
N ASP A 185 -0.06 -14.88 -4.46
CA ASP A 185 -0.38 -15.97 -3.53
C ASP A 185 -1.05 -17.17 -4.23
N ASP A 186 -0.77 -17.37 -5.53
CA ASP A 186 -1.21 -18.56 -6.26
C ASP A 186 -0.46 -19.79 -5.72
N PRO A 187 -1.17 -20.85 -5.28
CA PRO A 187 -0.55 -22.06 -4.74
C PRO A 187 0.55 -22.65 -5.62
N LYS A 188 0.45 -22.51 -6.96
CA LYS A 188 1.48 -22.98 -7.88
C LYS A 188 2.78 -22.16 -7.77
N ILE A 189 2.66 -20.84 -7.71
CA ILE A 189 3.82 -19.95 -7.56
C ILE A 189 4.46 -20.16 -6.18
N MET A 190 3.64 -20.32 -5.14
CA MET A 190 4.10 -20.63 -3.79
C MET A 190 4.88 -21.95 -3.73
N GLU A 191 4.37 -23.01 -4.36
CA GLU A 191 5.06 -24.30 -4.42
C GLU A 191 6.40 -24.20 -5.15
N GLU A 192 6.44 -23.49 -6.29
CA GLU A 192 7.71 -23.24 -7.01
C GLU A 192 8.68 -22.37 -6.21
N HIS A 193 8.19 -21.46 -5.37
CA HIS A 193 9.01 -20.68 -4.46
C HIS A 193 9.71 -21.55 -3.42
N GLU A 194 8.98 -22.43 -2.75
CA GLU A 194 9.59 -23.37 -1.79
C GLU A 194 10.61 -24.30 -2.46
N LYS A 195 10.30 -24.79 -3.68
CA LYS A 195 11.26 -25.59 -4.47
C LYS A 195 12.52 -24.81 -4.81
N LEU A 196 12.40 -23.51 -5.14
CA LEU A 196 13.57 -22.68 -5.38
C LEU A 196 14.41 -22.55 -4.11
N ILE A 197 13.80 -22.26 -2.97
CA ILE A 197 14.49 -22.14 -1.68
C ILE A 197 15.26 -23.43 -1.37
N GLU A 198 14.62 -24.59 -1.49
CA GLU A 198 15.26 -25.89 -1.25
C GLU A 198 16.46 -26.12 -2.18
N LYS A 199 16.34 -25.78 -3.46
CA LYS A 199 17.42 -25.89 -4.44
C LYS A 199 18.58 -24.94 -4.16
N ILE A 200 18.30 -23.70 -3.78
CA ILE A 200 19.33 -22.71 -3.42
C ILE A 200 20.12 -23.21 -2.20
N ARG A 201 19.42 -23.70 -1.19
CA ARG A 201 20.03 -24.17 0.07
C ARG A 201 20.83 -25.47 -0.08
N SER A 202 20.42 -26.36 -0.98
CA SER A 202 21.13 -27.62 -1.23
C SER A 202 22.25 -27.51 -2.26
N SER A 203 22.33 -26.41 -3.02
CA SER A 203 23.36 -26.24 -4.03
C SER A 203 24.74 -25.99 -3.42
N SER A 204 25.75 -26.71 -3.92
CA SER A 204 27.15 -26.47 -3.60
C SER A 204 27.76 -25.30 -4.38
N LYS A 205 27.09 -24.79 -5.41
CA LYS A 205 27.57 -23.66 -6.22
C LYS A 205 27.08 -22.30 -5.73
N VAL A 206 26.08 -22.31 -4.85
CA VAL A 206 25.55 -21.11 -4.20
C VAL A 206 26.40 -20.81 -2.96
N ASP A 207 26.76 -19.54 -2.79
CA ASP A 207 27.51 -19.08 -1.63
C ASP A 207 26.71 -19.23 -0.32
N GLU A 208 27.41 -19.45 0.78
CA GLU A 208 26.78 -19.68 2.09
C GLU A 208 26.02 -18.45 2.60
N SER A 209 26.36 -17.24 2.12
CA SER A 209 25.63 -16.01 2.39
C SER A 209 24.18 -16.03 1.89
N CYS A 210 23.87 -16.81 0.87
CA CYS A 210 22.53 -16.87 0.26
C CYS A 210 21.61 -17.96 0.84
N LYS A 211 22.11 -18.83 1.72
CA LYS A 211 21.39 -20.06 2.13
C LYS A 211 20.58 -19.93 3.41
N ASP A 212 20.69 -18.80 4.09
CA ASP A 212 19.97 -18.56 5.33
C ASP A 212 18.45 -18.45 5.07
N PRO A 213 17.61 -19.30 5.70
CA PRO A 213 16.16 -19.24 5.57
C PRO A 213 15.55 -17.87 5.90
N VAL A 214 16.16 -17.12 6.82
CA VAL A 214 15.65 -15.82 7.28
C VAL A 214 15.64 -14.80 6.15
N LEU A 215 16.55 -14.93 5.17
CA LEU A 215 16.62 -14.01 4.03
C LEU A 215 15.38 -14.07 3.13
N PHE A 216 14.74 -15.24 3.04
CA PHE A 216 13.67 -15.48 2.08
C PHE A 216 12.34 -14.90 2.56
N ASN A 217 11.59 -14.32 1.64
CA ASN A 217 10.20 -13.96 1.91
C ASN A 217 9.36 -15.23 2.02
N ALA A 218 8.45 -15.29 2.98
CA ALA A 218 7.51 -16.41 3.08
C ALA A 218 6.63 -16.50 1.82
N SER A 219 6.32 -17.71 1.36
CA SER A 219 5.55 -17.94 0.13
C SER A 219 4.18 -17.24 0.10
N ASN A 220 3.52 -17.13 1.26
CA ASN A 220 2.24 -16.43 1.42
C ASN A 220 2.36 -14.89 1.47
N ARG A 221 3.58 -14.36 1.47
CA ARG A 221 3.89 -12.92 1.43
C ARG A 221 4.42 -12.46 0.08
N LEU A 222 4.48 -13.35 -0.91
CA LEU A 222 4.91 -12.96 -2.26
C LEU A 222 3.96 -11.92 -2.84
N HIS A 223 4.53 -10.83 -3.31
CA HIS A 223 3.78 -9.70 -3.87
C HIS A 223 4.62 -8.91 -4.87
N LEU A 224 3.93 -8.07 -5.64
CA LEU A 224 4.50 -7.06 -6.52
C LEU A 224 4.16 -5.67 -5.96
N THR A 225 5.19 -4.92 -5.60
CA THR A 225 5.03 -3.52 -5.15
C THR A 225 4.74 -2.62 -6.35
N ILE A 226 3.66 -1.83 -6.28
CA ILE A 226 3.21 -0.92 -7.34
C ILE A 226 3.57 0.54 -7.03
N ALA A 227 3.19 1.01 -5.83
CA ALA A 227 3.38 2.41 -5.45
C ALA A 227 3.56 2.52 -3.93
N PRO A 228 4.67 3.08 -3.44
CA PRO A 228 4.82 3.43 -2.03
C PRO A 228 4.02 4.70 -1.71
N LEU A 229 3.50 4.79 -0.48
CA LEU A 229 2.55 5.81 -0.05
C LEU A 229 2.90 6.39 1.32
N TRP A 230 2.66 7.69 1.47
CA TRP A 230 2.61 8.38 2.76
C TRP A 230 1.15 8.52 3.17
N LEU A 231 0.62 7.61 3.99
CA LEU A 231 -0.74 7.72 4.54
C LEU A 231 -0.65 7.93 6.04
N PHE A 232 -1.10 9.10 6.50
CA PHE A 232 -0.91 9.58 7.86
C PHE A 232 -2.22 9.81 8.61
N SER A 233 -3.30 9.92 7.87
CA SER A 233 -4.64 10.21 8.38
C SER A 233 -5.69 9.37 7.67
N ALA A 234 -6.88 9.30 8.27
CA ALA A 234 -8.04 8.70 7.61
C ALA A 234 -8.38 9.41 6.28
N SER A 235 -8.17 10.73 6.20
CA SER A 235 -8.37 11.50 4.95
C SER A 235 -7.37 11.07 3.87
N ASP A 236 -6.11 10.85 4.21
CA ASP A 236 -5.09 10.32 3.27
C ASP A 236 -5.45 8.93 2.76
N ILE A 237 -5.90 8.05 3.64
CA ILE A 237 -6.37 6.71 3.29
C ILE A 237 -7.54 6.78 2.31
N GLU A 238 -8.54 7.62 2.57
CA GLU A 238 -9.68 7.78 1.66
C GLU A 238 -9.26 8.39 0.31
N LYS A 239 -8.34 9.36 0.29
CA LYS A 239 -7.76 9.91 -0.95
C LYS A 239 -7.05 8.82 -1.76
N ALA A 240 -6.26 7.97 -1.11
CA ALA A 240 -5.57 6.87 -1.76
C ALA A 240 -6.53 5.81 -2.31
N LYS A 241 -7.57 5.42 -1.55
CA LYS A 241 -8.62 4.50 -2.02
C LYS A 241 -9.36 5.04 -3.23
N ASN A 242 -9.74 6.32 -3.20
CA ASN A 242 -10.42 6.97 -4.31
C ASN A 242 -9.54 7.04 -5.56
N ALA A 243 -8.26 7.39 -5.40
CA ALA A 243 -7.28 7.38 -6.49
C ALA A 243 -7.10 5.98 -7.10
N LEU A 244 -6.97 4.95 -6.25
CA LEU A 244 -6.85 3.56 -6.69
C LEU A 244 -8.10 3.10 -7.45
N SER A 245 -9.28 3.38 -6.91
CA SER A 245 -10.56 3.05 -7.53
C SER A 245 -10.71 3.70 -8.91
N ALA A 246 -10.35 4.98 -9.02
CA ALA A 246 -10.38 5.71 -10.28
C ALA A 246 -9.42 5.10 -11.32
N ALA A 247 -8.18 4.80 -10.94
CA ALA A 247 -7.18 4.20 -11.83
C ALA A 247 -7.60 2.81 -12.32
N VAL A 248 -8.13 1.95 -11.43
CA VAL A 248 -8.64 0.63 -11.78
C VAL A 248 -9.86 0.74 -12.72
N SER A 249 -10.75 1.70 -12.47
CA SER A 249 -11.93 1.96 -13.32
C SER A 249 -11.51 2.43 -14.72
N GLU A 250 -10.54 3.32 -14.82
CA GLU A 250 -9.98 3.78 -16.09
C GLU A 250 -9.33 2.62 -16.87
N PHE A 251 -8.51 1.82 -16.19
CA PHE A 251 -7.88 0.64 -16.79
C PHE A 251 -8.92 -0.34 -17.36
N LYS A 252 -10.01 -0.61 -16.63
CA LYS A 252 -11.12 -1.48 -17.07
C LYS A 252 -11.86 -0.96 -18.32
N LYS A 253 -11.87 0.36 -18.57
CA LYS A 253 -12.47 0.92 -19.79
C LYS A 253 -11.61 0.64 -21.02
N GLN A 254 -10.29 0.67 -20.86
CA GLN A 254 -9.32 0.52 -21.94
C GLN A 254 -8.95 -0.95 -22.19
N ASN A 255 -9.07 -1.81 -21.19
CA ASN A 255 -8.62 -3.20 -21.23
C ASN A 255 -9.77 -4.19 -20.97
N LYS A 256 -9.79 -5.29 -21.73
CA LYS A 256 -10.74 -6.40 -21.56
C LYS A 256 -10.02 -7.69 -21.18
N GLY A 257 -10.72 -8.57 -20.47
CA GLY A 257 -10.23 -9.89 -20.07
C GLY A 257 -9.18 -9.84 -18.95
N PRO A 258 -8.80 -11.01 -18.39
CA PRO A 258 -7.94 -11.07 -17.22
C PRO A 258 -6.55 -10.48 -17.47
N VAL A 259 -5.87 -10.08 -16.38
CA VAL A 259 -4.45 -9.70 -16.37
C VAL A 259 -3.64 -10.94 -16.05
N GLU A 260 -3.01 -11.53 -17.06
CA GLU A 260 -2.01 -12.59 -16.87
C GLU A 260 -0.65 -11.95 -16.54
N ILE A 261 0.10 -12.58 -15.64
CA ILE A 261 1.50 -12.27 -15.34
C ILE A 261 2.34 -13.54 -15.48
N ALA A 262 3.57 -13.39 -15.95
CA ALA A 262 4.58 -14.44 -15.92
C ALA A 262 5.71 -14.00 -14.98
N VAL A 263 6.11 -14.87 -14.07
CA VAL A 263 7.26 -14.65 -13.17
C VAL A 263 8.38 -15.57 -13.64
N LYS A 264 9.41 -14.99 -14.25
CA LYS A 264 10.47 -15.77 -14.89
C LYS A 264 11.82 -15.08 -14.82
N GLY A 265 12.80 -15.83 -14.36
CA GLY A 265 14.16 -15.40 -14.14
C GLY A 265 14.31 -14.59 -12.86
N LEU A 266 15.54 -14.56 -12.36
CA LEU A 266 15.95 -13.81 -11.19
C LEU A 266 16.84 -12.64 -11.61
N SER A 267 16.86 -11.62 -10.76
CA SER A 267 17.68 -10.43 -10.89
C SER A 267 17.93 -9.85 -9.51
N HIS A 268 18.73 -8.80 -9.42
CA HIS A 268 19.01 -8.09 -8.18
C HIS A 268 18.78 -6.58 -8.33
N PHE A 269 18.67 -5.91 -7.18
CA PHE A 269 18.79 -4.46 -7.08
C PHE A 269 20.24 -4.07 -6.71
N GLY A 270 20.65 -2.88 -7.13
CA GLY A 270 22.01 -2.38 -6.98
C GLY A 270 22.85 -2.54 -8.25
N ASP A 271 24.10 -2.08 -8.19
CA ASP A 271 25.05 -2.11 -9.31
C ASP A 271 25.48 -3.55 -9.68
N GLU A 272 26.22 -3.70 -10.78
CA GLU A 272 26.53 -4.99 -11.44
C GLU A 272 27.37 -5.97 -10.59
N ASP A 273 27.91 -5.52 -9.45
CA ASP A 273 28.73 -6.33 -8.55
C ASP A 273 27.88 -7.39 -7.84
N LEU A 274 27.93 -8.62 -8.39
CA LEU A 274 27.13 -9.75 -7.92
C LEU A 274 27.56 -10.27 -6.54
N ASP A 275 28.72 -9.87 -6.04
CA ASP A 275 29.24 -10.22 -4.72
C ASP A 275 28.74 -9.28 -3.60
N HIS A 276 28.09 -8.15 -3.95
CA HIS A 276 27.57 -7.14 -3.03
C HIS A 276 26.07 -6.87 -3.21
N VAL A 277 25.27 -7.94 -3.26
CA VAL A 277 23.82 -7.84 -3.45
C VAL A 277 23.09 -7.77 -2.12
N ARG A 278 22.01 -6.97 -2.04
CA ARG A 278 21.11 -6.96 -0.86
C ARG A 278 19.77 -7.61 -1.10
N VAL A 279 19.27 -7.57 -2.34
CA VAL A 279 17.93 -8.01 -2.69
C VAL A 279 17.97 -8.75 -4.02
N ILE A 280 17.38 -9.95 -4.04
CA ILE A 280 17.11 -10.71 -5.25
C ILE A 280 15.60 -10.79 -5.46
N TYR A 281 15.18 -10.57 -6.70
CA TYR A 281 13.78 -10.58 -7.09
C TYR A 281 13.56 -11.40 -8.36
N GLY A 282 12.35 -11.95 -8.50
CA GLY A 282 11.84 -12.54 -9.72
C GLY A 282 11.39 -11.45 -10.70
N LYS A 283 11.81 -11.57 -11.96
CA LYS A 283 11.38 -10.65 -13.02
C LYS A 283 9.93 -10.96 -13.39
N VAL A 284 9.16 -9.91 -13.64
CA VAL A 284 7.73 -10.01 -13.96
C VAL A 284 7.47 -9.49 -15.37
N GLU A 285 6.82 -10.30 -16.19
CA GLU A 285 6.44 -9.94 -17.54
C GLU A 285 4.91 -9.83 -17.65
N SER A 286 4.41 -8.60 -17.86
CA SER A 286 3.01 -8.36 -18.24
C SER A 286 2.77 -6.95 -18.75
N LYS A 287 2.40 -6.82 -20.02
CA LYS A 287 2.05 -5.51 -20.62
C LYS A 287 0.82 -4.88 -19.95
N LYS A 288 -0.19 -5.71 -19.65
CA LYS A 288 -1.43 -5.23 -19.02
C LYS A 288 -1.20 -4.78 -17.58
N LEU A 289 -0.45 -5.56 -16.80
CA LEU A 289 -0.13 -5.16 -15.43
C LEU A 289 0.75 -3.89 -15.43
N GLN A 290 1.71 -3.79 -16.34
CA GLN A 290 2.55 -2.59 -16.45
C GLN A 290 1.72 -1.32 -16.70
N GLN A 291 0.74 -1.38 -17.60
CA GLN A 291 -0.18 -0.27 -17.84
C GLN A 291 -0.97 0.10 -16.59
N LEU A 292 -1.52 -0.90 -15.89
CA LEU A 292 -2.27 -0.69 -14.65
C LEU A 292 -1.38 -0.10 -13.54
N ALA A 293 -0.17 -0.62 -13.37
CA ALA A 293 0.80 -0.13 -12.40
C ALA A 293 1.14 1.34 -12.66
N ASN A 294 1.45 1.70 -13.91
CA ASN A 294 1.73 3.08 -14.29
C ASN A 294 0.53 4.02 -14.05
N LEU A 295 -0.70 3.56 -14.34
CA LEU A 295 -1.92 4.34 -14.06
C LEU A 295 -2.13 4.56 -12.56
N ILE A 296 -1.95 3.52 -11.75
CA ILE A 296 -2.06 3.60 -10.29
C ILE A 296 -1.03 4.58 -9.74
N THR A 297 0.24 4.43 -10.09
CA THR A 297 1.31 5.29 -9.59
C THR A 297 1.06 6.74 -10.01
N LYS A 298 0.63 7.00 -11.25
CA LYS A 298 0.23 8.34 -11.69
C LYS A 298 -0.93 8.92 -10.87
N ALA A 299 -1.94 8.09 -10.55
CA ALA A 299 -3.07 8.52 -9.73
C ALA A 299 -2.65 8.84 -8.28
N MET A 300 -1.73 8.05 -7.71
CA MET A 300 -1.19 8.27 -6.35
C MET A 300 -0.33 9.52 -6.25
N VAL A 301 0.49 9.79 -7.28
CA VAL A 301 1.25 11.05 -7.37
C VAL A 301 0.30 12.23 -7.50
N LYS A 302 -0.73 12.14 -8.36
CA LYS A 302 -1.72 13.20 -8.56
C LYS A 302 -2.54 13.50 -7.30
N SER A 303 -2.81 12.49 -6.46
CA SER A 303 -3.50 12.68 -5.17
C SER A 303 -2.59 13.14 -4.04
N GLY A 304 -1.28 13.32 -4.30
CA GLY A 304 -0.28 13.72 -3.32
C GLY A 304 0.08 12.63 -2.31
N GLN A 305 -0.34 11.38 -2.55
CA GLN A 305 -0.18 10.27 -1.60
C GLN A 305 1.04 9.39 -1.90
N GLY A 306 1.55 9.40 -3.14
CA GLY A 306 2.67 8.57 -3.56
C GLY A 306 3.83 9.34 -4.20
N GLU A 307 4.92 8.63 -4.46
CA GLU A 307 6.11 9.17 -5.11
C GLU A 307 6.16 8.84 -6.61
N THR A 308 6.79 9.73 -7.38
CA THR A 308 7.12 9.47 -8.78
C THR A 308 8.17 8.37 -8.86
N PRO A 309 7.97 7.33 -9.69
CA PRO A 309 8.92 6.26 -9.83
C PRO A 309 10.24 6.79 -10.41
N ARG A 310 11.33 6.10 -10.10
CA ARG A 310 12.64 6.39 -10.70
C ARG A 310 12.66 5.77 -12.09
N GLY A 311 12.71 6.60 -13.11
CA GLY A 311 12.61 6.21 -14.52
C GLY A 311 11.20 6.39 -15.10
N ASP A 312 11.02 5.93 -16.34
CA ASP A 312 9.81 6.22 -17.13
C ASP A 312 8.58 5.39 -16.70
N ALA A 313 8.78 4.28 -15.98
CA ALA A 313 7.73 3.33 -15.62
C ALA A 313 8.02 2.60 -14.29
N VAL A 314 6.97 2.01 -13.70
CA VAL A 314 7.09 1.18 -12.49
C VAL A 314 7.89 -0.09 -12.79
N LYS A 315 8.97 -0.34 -12.05
CA LYS A 315 9.75 -1.58 -12.18
C LYS A 315 9.05 -2.72 -11.42
N LEU A 316 8.23 -3.51 -12.12
CA LEU A 316 7.54 -4.65 -11.53
C LEU A 316 8.52 -5.78 -11.19
N HIS A 317 8.50 -6.22 -9.93
CA HIS A 317 9.37 -7.26 -9.41
C HIS A 317 8.68 -8.00 -8.26
N MET A 318 9.05 -9.27 -8.07
CA MET A 318 8.61 -10.08 -6.93
C MET A 318 9.82 -10.39 -6.05
N THR A 319 9.95 -9.75 -4.89
CA THR A 319 11.13 -9.98 -4.05
C THR A 319 11.15 -11.40 -3.50
N VAL A 320 12.28 -12.09 -3.71
CA VAL A 320 12.51 -13.48 -3.31
C VAL A 320 13.24 -13.51 -1.98
N LEU A 321 14.32 -12.75 -1.86
CA LEU A 321 15.12 -12.67 -0.63
C LEU A 321 15.72 -11.28 -0.44
N LYS A 322 15.93 -10.89 0.82
CA LYS A 322 16.53 -9.61 1.22
C LYS A 322 17.36 -9.74 2.49
N THR A 323 18.56 -9.16 2.51
CA THR A 323 19.45 -9.12 3.70
C THR A 323 18.85 -8.38 4.86
N ARG A 324 17.90 -7.48 4.59
CA ARG A 324 17.13 -6.77 5.60
C ARG A 324 16.37 -7.68 6.57
N ASN A 325 15.99 -8.89 6.15
CA ASN A 325 15.25 -9.80 7.02
C ASN A 325 16.11 -10.36 8.17
N LEU A 326 17.44 -10.23 8.10
CA LEU A 326 18.34 -10.68 9.16
C LEU A 326 18.05 -9.98 10.50
N PRO A 327 18.27 -10.65 11.64
CA PRO A 327 18.18 -10.02 12.96
C PRO A 327 19.10 -8.80 13.07
N THR A 328 18.71 -7.80 13.87
CA THR A 328 19.45 -6.52 13.99
C THR A 328 20.93 -6.71 14.32
N GLU A 329 21.28 -7.68 15.17
CA GLU A 329 22.66 -7.99 15.55
C GLU A 329 23.52 -8.43 14.35
N GLU A 330 22.92 -9.13 13.38
CA GLU A 330 23.62 -9.68 12.21
C GLU A 330 23.65 -8.70 11.02
N LYS A 331 22.77 -7.69 10.99
CA LYS A 331 22.70 -6.72 9.88
C LYS A 331 23.99 -5.93 9.69
N ALA A 332 24.70 -5.64 10.78
CA ALA A 332 25.99 -4.94 10.75
C ALA A 332 27.10 -5.82 10.15
N GLU A 333 27.04 -7.13 10.38
CA GLU A 333 28.08 -8.09 9.98
C GLU A 333 27.83 -8.67 8.58
N ARG A 334 26.56 -8.87 8.20
CA ARG A 334 26.13 -9.47 6.92
C ARG A 334 25.20 -8.55 6.14
N LYS A 335 25.74 -7.40 5.75
CA LYS A 335 25.00 -6.38 4.98
C LYS A 335 24.66 -6.83 3.54
N TYR A 336 25.51 -7.68 2.96
CA TYR A 336 25.46 -8.12 1.58
C TYR A 336 25.54 -9.64 1.45
N ILE A 337 25.16 -10.14 0.28
CA ILE A 337 25.27 -11.55 -0.13
C ILE A 337 26.00 -11.65 -1.47
N ASP A 338 26.72 -12.76 -1.66
CA ASP A 338 27.28 -13.11 -2.97
C ASP A 338 26.27 -13.91 -3.79
N ALA A 339 25.61 -13.20 -4.71
CA ALA A 339 24.60 -13.72 -5.61
C ALA A 339 25.18 -14.37 -6.88
N THR A 340 26.51 -14.38 -7.08
CA THR A 340 27.14 -14.84 -8.33
C THR A 340 26.76 -16.28 -8.66
N GLY A 341 26.92 -17.18 -7.69
CA GLY A 341 26.57 -18.60 -7.85
C GLY A 341 25.07 -18.80 -8.03
N LEU A 342 24.27 -18.07 -7.26
CA LEU A 342 22.81 -18.13 -7.28
C LEU A 342 22.23 -17.70 -8.63
N LEU A 343 22.65 -16.55 -9.15
CA LEU A 343 22.17 -16.04 -10.44
C LEU A 343 22.71 -16.85 -11.61
N LYS A 344 23.91 -17.42 -11.51
CA LYS A 344 24.44 -18.30 -12.56
C LYS A 344 23.65 -19.60 -12.68
N GLU A 345 23.24 -20.19 -11.55
CA GLU A 345 22.53 -21.47 -11.54
C GLU A 345 21.01 -21.33 -11.68
N PHE A 346 20.41 -20.35 -10.99
CA PHE A 346 18.97 -20.17 -10.90
C PHE A 346 18.47 -18.88 -11.57
N GLY A 347 19.33 -18.12 -12.25
CA GLY A 347 18.95 -16.86 -12.90
C GLY A 347 17.85 -16.97 -13.96
N ASN A 348 17.65 -18.16 -14.55
CA ASN A 348 16.58 -18.44 -15.51
C ASN A 348 15.42 -19.24 -14.91
N PHE A 349 15.31 -19.30 -13.58
CA PHE A 349 14.26 -20.06 -12.91
C PHE A 349 12.87 -19.57 -13.31
N ASP A 350 11.97 -20.50 -13.66
CA ASP A 350 10.64 -20.19 -14.15
C ASP A 350 9.61 -20.56 -13.07
N TYR A 351 9.05 -19.54 -12.41
CA TYR A 351 7.94 -19.75 -11.47
C TYR A 351 6.64 -20.08 -12.19
N GLY A 352 6.53 -19.70 -13.47
CA GLY A 352 5.35 -19.90 -14.29
C GLY A 352 4.44 -18.67 -14.38
N LYS A 353 3.17 -18.93 -14.65
CA LYS A 353 2.16 -17.90 -14.96
C LYS A 353 1.02 -17.95 -13.96
N THR A 354 0.50 -16.77 -13.62
CA THR A 354 -0.71 -16.61 -12.80
C THR A 354 -1.52 -15.39 -13.25
N PHE A 355 -2.66 -15.15 -12.61
CA PHE A 355 -3.56 -14.04 -12.92
C PHE A 355 -3.66 -13.08 -11.74
N VAL A 356 -3.78 -11.79 -12.04
CA VAL A 356 -3.99 -10.76 -11.02
C VAL A 356 -5.47 -10.68 -10.67
N ASP A 357 -5.80 -11.17 -9.47
CA ASP A 357 -7.17 -11.16 -8.96
C ASP A 357 -7.52 -9.88 -8.20
N LYS A 358 -6.55 -9.37 -7.43
CA LYS A 358 -6.76 -8.29 -6.45
C LYS A 358 -5.57 -7.34 -6.38
N ILE A 359 -5.86 -6.07 -6.12
CA ILE A 359 -4.91 -5.02 -5.74
C ILE A 359 -5.33 -4.49 -4.38
N GLN A 360 -4.34 -4.26 -3.52
CA GLN A 360 -4.56 -3.90 -2.12
C GLN A 360 -3.63 -2.77 -1.71
N ILE A 361 -4.06 -2.02 -0.70
CA ILE A 361 -3.21 -1.10 0.07
C ILE A 361 -2.94 -1.79 1.40
N SER A 362 -1.68 -1.90 1.78
CA SER A 362 -1.26 -2.39 3.10
C SER A 362 -0.36 -1.37 3.76
N GLU A 363 -0.42 -1.33 5.08
CA GLU A 363 0.66 -0.78 5.88
C GLU A 363 1.86 -1.73 5.78
N MET A 364 3.06 -1.16 5.74
CA MET A 364 4.32 -1.89 5.53
C MET A 364 4.56 -2.95 6.62
N SER A 365 4.43 -2.57 7.89
CA SER A 365 4.75 -3.43 9.04
C SER A 365 3.59 -4.30 9.55
N SER A 366 2.44 -4.32 8.86
CA SER A 366 1.22 -4.98 9.36
C SER A 366 0.99 -6.37 8.74
N PHE A 367 0.99 -7.41 9.58
CA PHE A 367 0.79 -8.81 9.16
C PHE A 367 -0.32 -9.49 9.96
N ASP A 368 -1.15 -10.27 9.28
CA ASP A 368 -2.18 -11.09 9.92
C ASP A 368 -1.52 -12.19 10.74
N VAL A 369 -1.77 -12.18 12.04
CA VAL A 369 -1.11 -13.05 13.03
C VAL A 369 -1.40 -14.53 12.79
N ASN A 370 -2.51 -14.87 12.14
CA ASN A 370 -2.94 -16.24 11.92
C ASN A 370 -2.49 -16.78 10.55
N THR A 371 -2.51 -15.93 9.53
CA THR A 371 -2.20 -16.33 8.15
C THR A 371 -0.83 -15.90 7.68
N VAL A 372 -0.15 -15.04 8.44
CA VAL A 372 1.18 -14.46 8.15
C VAL A 372 1.18 -13.63 6.85
N ALA A 373 0.02 -13.40 6.23
CA ALA A 373 -0.16 -12.56 5.05
C ALA A 373 -0.26 -11.07 5.41
N TYR A 374 -0.07 -10.17 4.45
CA TYR A 374 -0.28 -8.74 4.66
C TYR A 374 -1.69 -8.42 5.14
N HIS A 375 -1.81 -7.57 6.16
CA HIS A 375 -3.09 -7.04 6.59
C HIS A 375 -3.64 -6.07 5.53
N SER A 376 -4.66 -6.51 4.79
CA SER A 376 -5.42 -5.59 3.93
C SER A 376 -6.55 -4.92 4.73
N ASN A 377 -6.20 -4.01 5.64
CA ASN A 377 -7.21 -3.25 6.40
C ASN A 377 -7.96 -2.24 5.51
N PHE A 378 -7.50 -2.02 4.27
CA PHE A 378 -7.88 -0.86 3.46
C PHE A 378 -8.65 -1.14 2.17
N GLN A 379 -9.44 -2.23 2.12
CA GLN A 379 -10.31 -2.61 0.98
C GLN A 379 -9.57 -3.36 -0.14
N LYS A 380 -10.19 -4.44 -0.64
CA LYS A 380 -9.64 -5.28 -1.72
C LYS A 380 -10.25 -4.83 -3.05
N PHE A 381 -9.43 -4.38 -4.00
CA PHE A 381 -9.90 -3.97 -5.32
C PHE A 381 -9.69 -5.10 -6.33
N ARG A 382 -10.79 -5.67 -6.85
CA ARG A 382 -10.70 -6.70 -7.90
C ARG A 382 -10.45 -6.06 -9.27
N VAL A 383 -9.38 -6.46 -9.93
CA VAL A 383 -8.91 -5.87 -11.21
C VAL A 383 -9.82 -6.27 -12.38
N PHE A 384 -10.30 -7.50 -12.40
CA PHE A 384 -11.37 -7.91 -13.31
C PHE A 384 -12.46 -8.64 -12.54
N CYS A 385 -13.69 -8.22 -12.78
CA CYS A 385 -14.87 -8.84 -12.20
C CYS A 385 -14.97 -10.27 -12.75
N ALA A 386 -15.01 -11.27 -11.86
CA ALA A 386 -15.64 -12.53 -12.22
C ALA A 386 -17.04 -12.21 -12.77
N SER A 387 -17.47 -12.87 -13.85
CA SER A 387 -18.72 -12.56 -14.56
C SER A 387 -19.86 -12.21 -13.59
N LYS A 388 -20.67 -11.19 -13.85
CA LYS A 388 -21.82 -10.93 -12.98
C LYS A 388 -22.79 -12.10 -13.10
N CYS A 389 -23.28 -12.62 -11.97
CA CYS A 389 -24.30 -13.65 -12.01
C CYS A 389 -25.58 -13.04 -12.60
N SER A 390 -26.12 -13.65 -13.66
CA SER A 390 -27.37 -13.18 -14.30
C SER A 390 -28.59 -13.25 -13.39
N THR A 391 -28.53 -14.02 -12.29
CA THR A 391 -29.66 -14.28 -11.40
C THR A 391 -29.68 -13.42 -10.15
N CYS A 392 -28.53 -13.23 -9.48
CA CYS A 392 -28.46 -12.47 -8.23
C CYS A 392 -27.61 -11.20 -8.34
N ASN A 393 -27.03 -10.92 -9.51
CA ASN A 393 -26.13 -9.80 -9.78
C ASN A 393 -24.89 -9.73 -8.86
N SER A 394 -24.62 -10.78 -8.07
CA SER A 394 -23.47 -10.86 -7.17
C SER A 394 -22.21 -11.18 -7.96
N GLU A 395 -21.10 -10.57 -7.57
CA GLU A 395 -19.78 -10.79 -8.16
C GLU A 395 -19.07 -11.96 -7.45
N GLY A 396 -18.62 -12.99 -8.18
CA GLY A 396 -17.99 -14.17 -7.56
C GLY A 396 -17.50 -15.22 -8.55
N THR A 397 -16.72 -16.18 -8.05
CA THR A 397 -16.26 -17.34 -8.82
C THR A 397 -17.44 -18.24 -9.22
N PHE A 398 -17.39 -18.80 -10.43
CA PHE A 398 -18.44 -19.70 -10.94
C PHE A 398 -17.95 -21.13 -10.83
N GLU A 399 -18.68 -21.93 -10.07
CA GLU A 399 -18.47 -23.37 -10.02
C GLU A 399 -19.41 -24.07 -11.00
N ARG A 400 -18.91 -25.14 -11.62
CA ARG A 400 -19.67 -25.94 -12.58
C ARG A 400 -20.31 -27.11 -11.83
N HIS A 401 -21.62 -27.04 -11.60
CA HIS A 401 -22.37 -28.11 -10.96
C HIS A 401 -23.18 -28.91 -11.98
N TYR A 402 -23.39 -30.19 -11.67
CA TYR A 402 -24.37 -31.00 -12.39
C TYR A 402 -25.78 -30.53 -12.05
N THR A 403 -26.63 -30.45 -13.08
CA THR A 403 -28.08 -30.37 -12.86
C THR A 403 -28.63 -31.77 -12.58
N ASP A 404 -29.77 -31.89 -11.91
CA ASP A 404 -30.40 -33.19 -11.63
C ASP A 404 -30.66 -34.00 -12.92
N ILE A 405 -31.08 -33.30 -13.99
CA ILE A 405 -31.26 -33.87 -15.33
C ILE A 405 -29.90 -34.29 -15.93
N GLY A 406 -28.86 -33.47 -15.74
CA GLY A 406 -27.51 -33.77 -16.22
C GLY A 406 -26.91 -34.99 -15.52
N LEU A 407 -27.11 -35.13 -14.20
CA LEU A 407 -26.61 -36.24 -13.41
C LEU A 407 -27.32 -37.55 -13.79
N THR A 408 -28.66 -37.52 -13.92
CA THR A 408 -29.46 -38.69 -14.32
C THR A 408 -29.14 -39.16 -15.75
N LEU A 409 -28.97 -38.23 -16.70
CA LEU A 409 -28.52 -38.57 -18.06
C LEU A 409 -27.11 -39.14 -18.09
N CYS A 410 -26.18 -38.60 -17.29
CA CYS A 410 -24.81 -39.13 -17.22
C CYS A 410 -24.77 -40.55 -16.66
N LEU A 411 -25.53 -40.83 -15.59
CA LEU A 411 -25.59 -42.16 -14.98
C LEU A 411 -26.28 -43.17 -15.91
N GLY A 412 -27.37 -42.76 -16.58
CA GLY A 412 -28.09 -43.63 -17.53
C GLY A 412 -27.31 -43.93 -18.82
N LEU A 413 -26.58 -42.95 -19.36
CA LEU A 413 -25.87 -43.09 -20.64
C LEU A 413 -24.42 -43.59 -20.49
N CYS A 414 -23.86 -43.57 -19.27
CA CYS A 414 -22.61 -44.27 -18.98
C CYS A 414 -22.71 -45.77 -19.25
N GLY A 415 -23.87 -46.39 -18.99
CA GLY A 415 -24.05 -47.84 -19.16
C GLY A 415 -24.27 -48.32 -20.59
N ILE A 416 -24.63 -47.43 -21.52
CA ILE A 416 -25.11 -47.83 -22.86
C ILE A 416 -24.09 -47.52 -23.97
N LEU A 417 -23.33 -46.42 -23.86
CA LEU A 417 -22.48 -45.96 -24.96
C LEU A 417 -21.10 -45.40 -24.56
N CYS A 418 -20.72 -45.41 -23.27
CA CYS A 418 -19.49 -44.75 -22.78
C CYS A 418 -19.37 -43.24 -23.14
N ILE A 419 -20.43 -42.61 -23.62
CA ILE A 419 -20.51 -41.16 -23.95
C ILE A 419 -20.82 -40.33 -22.70
N GLY A 420 -21.25 -40.99 -21.61
CA GLY A 420 -21.58 -40.36 -20.32
C GLY A 420 -20.55 -39.35 -19.81
N PRO A 421 -19.23 -39.63 -19.81
CA PRO A 421 -18.21 -38.67 -19.38
C PRO A 421 -18.11 -37.42 -20.28
N CYS A 422 -18.33 -37.56 -21.59
CA CYS A 422 -18.34 -36.43 -22.52
C CYS A 422 -19.58 -35.55 -22.32
N LEU A 423 -20.75 -36.17 -22.12
CA LEU A 423 -21.99 -35.46 -21.77
C LEU A 423 -21.91 -34.81 -20.38
N ALA A 424 -21.19 -35.43 -19.44
CA ALA A 424 -20.94 -34.90 -18.11
C ALA A 424 -20.13 -33.60 -18.11
N PHE A 425 -19.34 -33.35 -19.15
CA PHE A 425 -18.64 -32.08 -19.30
C PHE A 425 -19.53 -30.97 -19.89
N ILE A 426 -20.44 -31.34 -20.80
CA ILE A 426 -21.32 -30.42 -21.54
C ILE A 426 -22.54 -30.01 -20.71
N LEU A 427 -23.09 -30.91 -19.90
CA LEU A 427 -24.33 -30.70 -19.14
C LEU A 427 -24.13 -29.99 -17.79
N ARG A 428 -22.92 -29.51 -17.48
CA ARG A 428 -22.66 -28.70 -16.27
C ARG A 428 -23.10 -27.27 -16.50
N LYS A 429 -23.95 -26.75 -15.62
CA LYS A 429 -24.29 -25.33 -15.60
C LYS A 429 -23.34 -24.57 -14.69
N LYS A 430 -22.90 -23.39 -15.13
CA LYS A 430 -22.18 -22.44 -14.28
C LYS A 430 -23.16 -21.89 -13.24
N ARG A 431 -22.84 -22.01 -11.95
CA ARG A 431 -23.61 -21.37 -10.86
C ARG A 431 -22.68 -20.49 -10.04
N CYS A 432 -23.25 -19.41 -9.52
CA CYS A 432 -22.57 -18.53 -8.58
C CYS A 432 -22.59 -19.17 -7.18
N SER A 433 -21.52 -19.04 -6.40
CA SER A 433 -21.41 -19.65 -5.06
C SER A 433 -22.52 -19.19 -4.10
N VAL A 434 -22.94 -17.92 -4.19
CA VAL A 434 -24.05 -17.36 -3.41
C VAL A 434 -25.40 -17.99 -3.76
N CYS A 435 -25.69 -18.11 -5.06
CA CYS A 435 -26.90 -18.71 -5.62
C CYS A 435 -27.01 -20.17 -5.20
N TYR A 436 -25.88 -20.89 -5.33
CA TYR A 436 -25.77 -22.29 -4.98
C TYR A 436 -26.00 -22.50 -3.48
N LYS A 437 -25.39 -21.68 -2.60
CA LYS A 437 -25.61 -21.72 -1.15
C LYS A 437 -27.07 -21.49 -0.80
N ASN A 438 -27.72 -20.50 -1.41
CA ASN A 438 -29.12 -20.19 -1.12
C ASN A 438 -30.08 -21.30 -1.57
N GLU A 439 -29.84 -21.89 -2.75
CA GLU A 439 -30.60 -23.04 -3.25
C GLU A 439 -30.35 -24.29 -2.41
N PHE A 440 -29.11 -24.52 -1.99
CA PHE A 440 -28.76 -25.60 -1.07
C PHE A 440 -29.46 -25.44 0.27
N LEU A 441 -29.43 -24.26 0.89
CA LEU A 441 -30.14 -23.97 2.14
C LEU A 441 -31.65 -24.14 2.00
N LYS A 442 -32.22 -23.77 0.85
CA LYS A 442 -33.64 -23.98 0.55
C LYS A 442 -34.01 -25.46 0.46
N ASN A 443 -33.15 -26.28 -0.15
CA ASN A 443 -33.38 -27.71 -0.35
C ASN A 443 -32.86 -28.58 0.81
N ALA A 444 -32.06 -28.02 1.71
CA ALA A 444 -31.43 -28.73 2.83
C ALA A 444 -32.45 -29.43 3.76
N PRO A 445 -33.61 -28.86 4.11
CA PRO A 445 -34.61 -29.55 4.92
C PRO A 445 -35.12 -30.84 4.25
N THR A 446 -35.43 -30.76 2.96
CA THR A 446 -35.93 -31.89 2.16
C THR A 446 -34.84 -32.95 1.96
N LEU A 447 -33.59 -32.54 1.75
CA LEU A 447 -32.44 -33.44 1.66
C LEU A 447 -32.17 -34.15 2.99
N ARG A 448 -32.26 -33.46 4.13
CA ARG A 448 -32.11 -34.06 5.47
C ARG A 448 -33.23 -35.06 5.78
N GLU A 449 -34.46 -34.76 5.37
CA GLU A 449 -35.58 -35.68 5.50
C GLU A 449 -35.39 -36.95 4.67
N HIS A 450 -34.95 -36.82 3.41
CA HIS A 450 -34.79 -37.97 2.51
C HIS A 450 -33.49 -38.77 2.70
N GLN A 451 -32.37 -38.11 3.01
CA GLN A 451 -31.05 -38.78 3.12
C GLN A 451 -30.71 -39.18 4.55
N CYS A 452 -31.11 -38.39 5.54
CA CYS A 452 -30.80 -38.64 6.95
C CYS A 452 -32.00 -39.22 7.72
N PHE A 453 -33.19 -39.30 7.12
CA PHE A 453 -34.43 -39.71 7.78
C PHE A 453 -34.75 -38.88 9.04
N VAL A 454 -34.34 -37.60 9.04
CA VAL A 454 -34.59 -36.67 10.14
C VAL A 454 -35.54 -35.58 9.68
N ASN A 455 -36.69 -35.45 10.35
CA ASN A 455 -37.59 -34.32 10.13
C ASN A 455 -36.97 -33.03 10.67
N ASP A 456 -36.65 -32.12 9.77
CA ASP A 456 -36.05 -30.82 10.11
C ASP A 456 -37.09 -29.92 10.80
N ARG A 457 -36.95 -29.76 12.12
CA ARG A 457 -37.84 -28.92 12.94
C ARG A 457 -37.37 -27.48 13.07
N SER A 458 -36.34 -27.06 12.34
CA SER A 458 -35.76 -25.71 12.44
C SER A 458 -36.71 -24.57 12.07
N SER A 459 -37.81 -24.86 11.37
CA SER A 459 -38.89 -23.90 11.07
C SER A 459 -40.00 -23.87 12.11
N ILE A 460 -39.97 -24.75 13.12
CA ILE A 460 -40.95 -24.72 14.22
C ILE A 460 -40.48 -23.63 15.20
N PRO A 461 -41.30 -22.60 15.48
CA PRO A 461 -40.94 -21.59 16.46
C PRO A 461 -40.73 -22.27 17.82
N PRO A 462 -39.72 -21.86 18.61
CA PRO A 462 -39.49 -22.44 19.92
C PRO A 462 -40.75 -22.25 20.79
N PRO A 463 -41.06 -23.21 21.68
CA PRO A 463 -42.20 -23.08 22.58
C PRO A 463 -42.09 -21.78 23.38
N LEU A 464 -43.24 -21.14 23.61
CA LEU A 464 -43.34 -19.84 24.30
C LEU A 464 -42.59 -19.79 25.64
N SER A 465 -42.45 -20.93 26.33
CA SER A 465 -41.67 -21.05 27.56
C SER A 465 -40.19 -20.66 27.38
N ILE A 466 -39.56 -21.07 26.28
CA ILE A 466 -38.15 -20.78 25.97
C ILE A 466 -37.98 -19.31 25.57
N ILE A 467 -38.96 -18.76 24.84
CA ILE A 467 -38.96 -17.33 24.46
C ILE A 467 -39.06 -16.46 25.72
N ILE A 468 -39.89 -16.84 26.70
CA ILE A 468 -40.06 -16.11 27.96
C ILE A 468 -38.81 -16.20 28.85
N GLU A 469 -38.11 -17.34 28.86
CA GLU A 469 -36.82 -17.46 29.59
C GLU A 469 -35.72 -16.58 28.98
N ASN A 470 -35.61 -16.52 27.65
CA ASN A 470 -34.62 -15.68 26.98
C ASN A 470 -34.88 -14.18 27.22
N ILE A 471 -36.14 -13.74 27.25
CA ILE A 471 -36.50 -12.35 27.57
C ILE A 471 -36.17 -12.00 29.04
N LYS A 472 -36.27 -12.96 29.96
CA LYS A 472 -35.85 -12.77 31.37
C LYS A 472 -34.33 -12.70 31.53
N ALA A 473 -33.57 -13.39 30.69
CA ALA A 473 -32.11 -13.40 30.70
C ALA A 473 -31.49 -12.10 30.12
N GLU A 474 -32.22 -11.35 29.30
CA GLU A 474 -31.77 -10.10 28.67
C GLU A 474 -32.06 -8.83 29.50
N GLN A 475 -32.67 -8.93 30.68
CA GLN A 475 -32.78 -7.75 31.56
C GLN A 475 -31.42 -7.47 32.20
N PRO A 476 -30.87 -6.24 32.06
CA PRO A 476 -29.58 -5.91 32.63
C PRO A 476 -29.64 -5.95 34.16
N VAL A 477 -28.75 -6.74 34.75
CA VAL A 477 -28.43 -6.66 36.18
C VAL A 477 -27.98 -5.23 36.45
N LYS A 478 -28.77 -4.46 37.19
CA LYS A 478 -28.34 -3.17 37.74
C LYS A 478 -27.15 -3.44 38.67
N VAL A 479 -25.97 -2.97 38.27
CA VAL A 479 -24.85 -2.67 39.16
C VAL A 479 -24.54 -1.19 39.00
#